data_AF-T2KLT0-F1
#
_entry.id   AF-T2KLT0-F1
#
_cell.length_a   1.000
_cell.length_b   1.000
_cell.length_c   1.000
_cell.angle_alpha   90.00
_cell.angle_beta   90.00
_cell.angle_gamma   90.00
#
_symmetry.space_group_name_H-M   'P 1'
#
loop_
_entity.id
_entity.type
_entity.pdbx_description
1 polymer ?
#
loop_
_entity_poly.entity_id
_entity_poly.type
_entity_poly.pdbx_seq_one_letter_code
_entity_poly.pdbx_strand_id
1 'polypeptide(L)'
;MIRFHKPYFIAGLLCVSLSITSCNEVKKSNTVVEELAASSASTIFVSNNNQNEYIVIANPGSDDGKITVHDTNANTDYYLQRVESASGVKYKSEDGYTLWTKGSAFTWGKDDDVLAKGQLKTTEISDQKPPVQSEFNITHYGNYVDDAYTSKDEGNDWVAIIVKPIDKFKAKISVRSRGDKKRATCTYDTIGNVTDENTLTIYENGITILFIFKDNTVLITTTPESDKDGLSYICSGGANLAGTYSKLNGELDAEQIDKTGYSKSITYNDFSFLIEEQRGKVTVTPIGLTEDENPQIVSIQAEITNVEVDDLNNDTFPELLIYTKSGENNTGEIFGFTVNDGKSMSGINIPKVSENAEANSGYAGHDEFAMVEGTLIQRFPLYENNEPTGKTRQIQYVLEDGEAMKQLVADKIMDY
;
A
#
# COMPACT_ATOMS: atom_id res chain seq x y z
N MET A 1 -56.63 24.05 -40.85
CA MET A 1 -56.15 24.72 -42.09
C MET A 1 -54.71 25.12 -41.85
N ILE A 2 -53.66 24.81 -42.62
CA ILE A 2 -53.42 24.08 -43.87
C ILE A 2 -51.95 23.59 -43.76
N ARG A 3 -51.68 22.33 -44.13
CA ARG A 3 -50.34 21.75 -44.36
C ARG A 3 -49.74 22.28 -45.65
N PHE A 4 -48.40 22.36 -45.79
CA PHE A 4 -47.63 22.01 -47.02
C PHE A 4 -46.15 21.84 -46.62
N HIS A 5 -45.59 20.62 -46.59
CA HIS A 5 -44.90 19.87 -47.67
C HIS A 5 -43.43 20.28 -47.95
N LYS A 6 -42.53 19.30 -47.74
CA LYS A 6 -41.15 19.24 -48.27
C LYS A 6 -41.14 19.29 -49.82
N PRO A 7 -39.97 19.54 -50.42
CA PRO A 7 -39.38 18.42 -51.16
C PRO A 7 -37.86 18.25 -50.95
N TYR A 8 -37.43 17.01 -51.10
CA TYR A 8 -36.06 16.59 -51.39
C TYR A 8 -35.68 16.96 -52.83
N PHE A 9 -34.42 17.32 -53.10
CA PHE A 9 -33.79 17.06 -54.39
C PHE A 9 -32.31 16.69 -54.21
N ILE A 10 -31.90 15.77 -55.07
CA ILE A 10 -30.70 14.92 -55.04
C ILE A 10 -29.69 15.41 -56.09
N ALA A 11 -28.40 15.26 -55.74
CA ALA A 11 -27.19 15.05 -56.55
C ALA A 11 -26.74 16.04 -57.65
N GLY A 12 -25.45 16.39 -57.56
CA GLY A 12 -24.64 16.94 -58.64
C GLY A 12 -23.15 16.77 -58.33
N LEU A 13 -22.59 15.66 -58.82
CA LEU A 13 -21.20 15.22 -58.77
C LEU A 13 -20.23 16.26 -59.40
N LEU A 14 -19.08 16.53 -58.78
CA LEU A 14 -17.87 16.85 -59.54
C LEU A 14 -16.63 16.23 -58.87
N CYS A 15 -16.05 15.26 -59.57
CA CYS A 15 -14.77 14.64 -59.30
C CYS A 15 -13.63 15.65 -59.45
N VAL A 16 -12.72 15.69 -58.49
CA VAL A 16 -11.29 15.94 -58.77
C VAL A 16 -10.51 14.83 -58.11
N SER A 17 -10.02 13.94 -58.98
CA SER A 17 -9.07 12.89 -58.70
C SER A 17 -7.67 13.48 -58.49
N LEU A 18 -7.03 13.13 -57.38
CA LEU A 18 -5.57 13.10 -57.27
C LEU A 18 -5.22 11.89 -56.39
N SER A 19 -4.79 10.83 -57.06
CA SER A 19 -4.22 9.62 -56.48
C SER A 19 -2.77 9.55 -56.90
N ILE A 20 -1.83 9.57 -55.95
CA ILE A 20 -0.60 8.73 -55.95
C ILE A 20 -0.16 8.59 -54.46
N THR A 21 -0.55 7.52 -53.76
CA THR A 21 0.25 6.34 -53.38
C THR A 21 1.50 6.60 -52.51
N SER A 22 1.46 6.21 -51.22
CA SER A 22 2.31 5.14 -50.62
C SER A 22 2.58 5.34 -49.11
N CYS A 23 2.16 4.33 -48.34
CA CYS A 23 2.69 3.75 -47.10
C CYS A 23 3.54 4.57 -46.11
N ASN A 24 3.04 4.74 -44.89
CA ASN A 24 3.39 3.83 -43.79
C ASN A 24 2.45 4.02 -42.59
N GLU A 25 1.73 2.96 -42.24
CA GLU A 25 1.27 2.74 -40.87
C GLU A 25 2.47 2.58 -39.95
N VAL A 26 2.31 2.96 -38.68
CA VAL A 26 2.88 2.38 -37.45
C VAL A 26 3.00 3.49 -36.40
N LYS A 27 2.07 3.46 -35.44
CA LYS A 27 2.23 3.73 -34.00
C LYS A 27 0.89 4.16 -33.38
N LYS A 28 0.08 3.17 -33.03
CA LYS A 28 -1.01 3.27 -32.07
C LYS A 28 -1.20 1.89 -31.42
N SER A 29 -0.32 1.53 -30.48
CA SER A 29 -0.61 0.45 -29.52
C SER A 29 0.20 0.50 -28.22
N ASN A 30 1.02 1.52 -27.96
CA ASN A 30 1.81 1.56 -26.71
C ASN A 30 1.14 2.33 -25.57
N THR A 31 0.06 3.08 -25.82
CA THR A 31 -0.54 3.95 -24.79
C THR A 31 -1.45 3.20 -23.82
N VAL A 32 -1.97 2.03 -24.21
CA VAL A 32 -2.92 1.26 -23.36
C VAL A 32 -2.18 0.40 -22.33
N VAL A 33 -0.98 -0.10 -22.65
CA VAL A 33 -0.18 -0.94 -21.74
C VAL A 33 0.46 -0.10 -20.62
N GLU A 34 0.78 1.17 -20.90
CA GLU A 34 1.34 2.11 -19.92
C GLU A 34 0.29 2.60 -18.90
N GLU A 35 -0.99 2.58 -19.26
CA GLU A 35 -2.09 3.09 -18.42
C GLU A 35 -2.70 2.01 -17.50
N LEU A 36 -2.49 0.73 -17.79
CA LEU A 36 -2.91 -0.41 -16.96
C LEU A 36 -1.86 -0.85 -15.91
N ALA A 37 -0.61 -0.43 -16.05
CA ALA A 37 0.47 -0.76 -15.12
C ALA A 37 0.55 0.19 -13.89
N ALA A 38 -0.25 1.25 -13.87
CA ALA A 38 -0.17 2.30 -12.85
C ALA A 38 -1.19 2.18 -11.70
N SER A 39 -2.00 1.12 -11.66
CA SER A 39 -3.03 0.96 -10.63
C SER A 39 -3.35 -0.51 -10.41
N SER A 40 -3.26 -0.95 -9.14
CA SER A 40 -3.41 -2.31 -8.59
C SER A 40 -2.18 -3.23 -8.68
N ALA A 41 -1.90 -3.94 -7.57
CA ALA A 41 -0.78 -4.86 -7.44
C ALA A 41 -0.84 -5.93 -8.55
N SER A 42 0.17 -5.94 -9.43
CA SER A 42 0.25 -6.90 -10.53
C SER A 42 1.33 -7.96 -10.28
N THR A 43 0.98 -9.24 -10.45
CA THR A 43 1.91 -10.36 -10.38
C THR A 43 2.36 -10.73 -11.79
N ILE A 44 3.68 -10.76 -12.06
CA ILE A 44 4.20 -11.07 -13.40
C ILE A 44 4.78 -12.48 -13.43
N PHE A 45 4.30 -13.30 -14.36
CA PHE A 45 4.85 -14.61 -14.66
C PHE A 45 5.61 -14.62 -15.98
N VAL A 46 6.76 -15.28 -16.03
CA VAL A 46 7.57 -15.43 -17.24
C VAL A 46 7.60 -16.90 -17.69
N SER A 47 7.22 -17.13 -18.95
CA SER A 47 7.28 -18.46 -19.57
C SER A 47 8.69 -19.04 -19.54
N ASN A 48 8.84 -20.37 -19.44
CA ASN A 48 10.12 -21.07 -19.31
C ASN A 48 11.10 -20.80 -20.49
N ASN A 49 10.60 -20.35 -21.63
CA ASN A 49 11.41 -19.98 -22.79
C ASN A 49 11.83 -18.49 -22.77
N ASN A 50 11.43 -17.73 -21.73
CA ASN A 50 11.64 -16.29 -21.56
C ASN A 50 11.13 -15.42 -22.72
N GLN A 51 10.17 -15.93 -23.51
CA GLN A 51 9.65 -15.22 -24.68
C GLN A 51 8.31 -14.51 -24.43
N ASN A 52 7.60 -14.88 -23.37
CA ASN A 52 6.30 -14.32 -23.06
C ASN A 52 6.14 -14.05 -21.56
N GLU A 53 5.54 -12.90 -21.25
CA GLU A 53 5.14 -12.50 -19.90
C GLU A 53 3.62 -12.47 -19.79
N TYR A 54 3.13 -12.92 -18.64
CA TYR A 54 1.72 -12.92 -18.27
C TYR A 54 1.58 -12.02 -17.05
N ILE A 55 0.98 -10.85 -17.25
CA ILE A 55 0.75 -9.87 -16.18
C ILE A 55 -0.62 -10.17 -15.59
N VAL A 56 -0.65 -10.52 -14.31
CA VAL A 56 -1.86 -10.85 -13.58
C VAL A 56 -2.25 -9.66 -12.72
N ILE A 57 -3.42 -9.10 -12.99
CA ILE A 57 -3.97 -7.93 -12.30
C ILE A 57 -5.19 -8.41 -11.50
N ALA A 58 -5.17 -8.16 -10.19
CA ALA A 58 -6.34 -8.35 -9.36
C ALA A 58 -7.32 -7.19 -9.61
N ASN A 59 -8.57 -7.49 -9.95
CA ASN A 59 -9.54 -6.45 -10.28
C ASN A 59 -10.08 -5.80 -8.98
N PRO A 60 -10.03 -4.46 -8.81
CA PRO A 60 -10.52 -3.79 -7.61
C PRO A 60 -12.03 -4.01 -7.40
N GLY A 61 -12.45 -4.27 -6.15
CA GLY A 61 -13.87 -4.48 -5.77
C GLY A 61 -14.40 -5.89 -6.05
N SER A 62 -13.51 -6.87 -6.19
CA SER A 62 -13.87 -8.25 -6.51
C SER A 62 -13.74 -9.16 -5.29
N ASP A 63 -14.76 -9.23 -4.45
CA ASP A 63 -14.90 -10.25 -3.38
C ASP A 63 -15.10 -11.68 -3.96
N ASP A 64 -14.95 -11.85 -5.29
CA ASP A 64 -15.34 -13.04 -6.06
C ASP A 64 -14.16 -13.75 -6.78
N GLY A 65 -12.91 -13.35 -6.50
CA GLY A 65 -11.71 -14.01 -7.02
C GLY A 65 -11.50 -13.85 -8.53
N LYS A 66 -11.86 -12.70 -9.11
CA LYS A 66 -11.63 -12.39 -10.52
C LYS A 66 -10.29 -11.72 -10.77
N ILE A 67 -9.65 -12.10 -11.87
CA ILE A 67 -8.37 -11.53 -12.32
C ILE A 67 -8.43 -11.19 -13.79
N THR A 68 -7.54 -10.29 -14.20
CA THR A 68 -7.20 -10.05 -15.60
C THR A 68 -5.80 -10.58 -15.85
N VAL A 69 -5.62 -11.41 -16.87
CA VAL A 69 -4.31 -11.88 -17.33
C VAL A 69 -4.02 -11.22 -18.68
N HIS A 70 -2.99 -10.39 -18.74
CA HIS A 70 -2.50 -9.80 -20.00
C HIS A 70 -1.36 -10.68 -20.56
N ASP A 71 -1.57 -11.27 -21.73
CA ASP A 71 -0.51 -11.95 -22.51
C ASP A 71 0.22 -10.90 -23.36
N THR A 72 1.48 -10.62 -22.99
CA THR A 72 2.27 -9.56 -23.62
C THR A 72 2.66 -9.84 -25.08
N ASN A 73 2.85 -11.11 -25.45
CA ASN A 73 3.19 -11.50 -26.83
C ASN A 73 1.96 -11.44 -27.74
N ALA A 74 0.81 -11.90 -27.26
CA ALA A 74 -0.45 -11.77 -27.99
C ALA A 74 -1.06 -10.36 -27.90
N ASN A 75 -0.56 -9.53 -26.97
CA ASN A 75 -1.12 -8.23 -26.59
C ASN A 75 -2.64 -8.31 -26.40
N THR A 76 -3.07 -9.28 -25.58
CA THR A 76 -4.49 -9.64 -25.39
C THR A 76 -4.77 -9.86 -23.92
N ASP A 77 -5.91 -9.32 -23.45
CA ASP A 77 -6.40 -9.49 -22.08
C ASP A 77 -7.38 -10.65 -21.98
N TYR A 78 -7.25 -11.42 -20.91
CA TYR A 78 -8.13 -12.53 -20.56
C TYR A 78 -8.73 -12.30 -19.18
N TYR A 79 -10.05 -12.38 -19.08
CA TYR A 79 -10.77 -12.24 -17.82
C TYR A 79 -11.07 -13.63 -17.25
N LEU A 80 -10.58 -13.90 -16.04
CA LEU A 80 -10.71 -15.21 -15.40
C LEU A 80 -11.32 -15.07 -14.00
N GLN A 81 -11.95 -16.15 -13.53
CA GLN A 81 -12.48 -16.27 -12.18
C GLN A 81 -11.87 -17.50 -11.48
N ARG A 82 -11.63 -17.39 -10.17
CA ARG A 82 -11.10 -18.47 -9.34
C ARG A 82 -12.05 -19.67 -9.33
N VAL A 83 -11.48 -20.88 -9.40
CA VAL A 83 -12.19 -22.16 -9.32
C VAL A 83 -11.51 -23.11 -8.35
N GLU A 84 -12.26 -24.06 -7.78
CA GLU A 84 -11.69 -25.08 -6.90
C GLU A 84 -10.61 -25.93 -7.59
N SER A 85 -9.57 -26.28 -6.83
CA SER A 85 -8.44 -27.09 -7.30
C SER A 85 -7.90 -27.96 -6.18
N ALA A 86 -7.51 -29.20 -6.51
CA ALA A 86 -6.94 -30.15 -5.55
C ALA A 86 -5.55 -29.72 -5.01
N SER A 87 -4.84 -28.83 -5.72
CA SER A 87 -3.64 -28.16 -5.21
C SER A 87 -3.37 -26.87 -5.99
N GLY A 88 -2.70 -25.91 -5.35
CA GLY A 88 -2.44 -24.59 -5.97
C GLY A 88 -3.71 -23.77 -6.17
N VAL A 89 -3.58 -22.63 -6.84
CA VAL A 89 -4.70 -21.74 -7.17
C VAL A 89 -5.01 -21.85 -8.66
N LYS A 90 -6.29 -21.99 -9.01
CA LYS A 90 -6.73 -22.08 -10.41
C LYS A 90 -7.74 -21.00 -10.72
N TYR A 91 -7.58 -20.37 -11.88
CA TYR A 91 -8.52 -19.44 -12.48
C TYR A 91 -8.93 -19.95 -13.86
N LYS A 92 -10.17 -19.69 -14.27
CA LYS A 92 -10.71 -20.09 -15.57
C LYS A 92 -11.57 -19.00 -16.20
N SER A 93 -11.46 -18.81 -17.51
CA SER A 93 -12.35 -17.94 -18.30
C SER A 93 -13.53 -18.73 -18.88
N GLU A 94 -14.59 -18.02 -19.30
CA GLU A 94 -15.70 -18.64 -20.04
C GLU A 94 -15.21 -19.30 -21.34
N ASP A 95 -14.26 -18.68 -22.04
CA ASP A 95 -13.68 -19.17 -23.29
C ASP A 95 -12.63 -20.31 -23.14
N GLY A 96 -12.56 -20.93 -21.96
CA GLY A 96 -11.75 -22.13 -21.71
C GLY A 96 -10.29 -21.88 -21.33
N TYR A 97 -9.83 -20.63 -21.23
CA TYR A 97 -8.47 -20.32 -20.75
C TYR A 97 -8.33 -20.59 -19.26
N THR A 98 -7.17 -21.11 -18.86
CA THR A 98 -6.87 -21.39 -17.46
C THR A 98 -5.50 -20.88 -17.07
N LEU A 99 -5.44 -20.20 -15.93
CA LEU A 99 -4.21 -19.94 -15.19
C LEU A 99 -4.20 -20.83 -13.95
N TRP A 100 -3.16 -21.64 -13.78
CA TRP A 100 -2.95 -22.44 -12.58
C TRP A 100 -1.59 -22.10 -11.97
N THR A 101 -1.56 -21.77 -10.68
CA THR A 101 -0.35 -21.39 -9.95
C THR A 101 -0.12 -22.31 -8.75
N LYS A 102 1.14 -22.58 -8.42
CA LYS A 102 1.54 -23.33 -7.22
C LYS A 102 2.91 -22.86 -6.75
N GLY A 103 2.94 -22.10 -5.64
CA GLY A 103 4.15 -21.37 -5.25
C GLY A 103 4.53 -20.38 -6.35
N SER A 104 5.81 -20.36 -6.75
CA SER A 104 6.28 -19.55 -7.87
C SER A 104 5.89 -20.08 -9.25
N ALA A 105 5.44 -21.33 -9.38
CA ALA A 105 5.20 -21.91 -10.71
C ALA A 105 3.83 -21.50 -11.28
N PHE A 106 3.75 -21.31 -12.59
CA PHE A 106 2.47 -21.18 -13.29
C PHE A 106 2.34 -22.11 -14.50
N THR A 107 1.10 -22.36 -14.88
CA THR A 107 0.69 -22.97 -16.15
C THR A 107 -0.42 -22.12 -16.75
N TRP A 108 -0.23 -21.69 -18.00
CA TRP A 108 -1.22 -21.03 -18.84
C TRP A 108 -1.67 -22.02 -19.92
N GLY A 109 -2.98 -22.16 -20.08
CA GLY A 109 -3.55 -23.15 -21.00
C GLY A 109 -4.90 -22.73 -21.52
N LYS A 110 -5.39 -23.46 -22.52
CA LYS A 110 -6.75 -23.38 -23.01
C LYS A 110 -7.31 -24.78 -23.16
N ASP A 111 -8.44 -25.02 -22.52
CA ASP A 111 -9.04 -26.35 -22.42
C ASP A 111 -8.04 -27.37 -21.84
N ASP A 112 -7.70 -28.41 -22.60
CA ASP A 112 -6.71 -29.43 -22.21
C ASP A 112 -5.28 -29.11 -22.68
N ASP A 113 -5.11 -28.07 -23.50
CA ASP A 113 -3.82 -27.70 -24.09
C ASP A 113 -3.04 -26.76 -23.18
N VAL A 114 -1.78 -27.12 -22.90
CA VAL A 114 -0.84 -26.24 -22.21
C VAL A 114 -0.20 -25.31 -23.24
N LEU A 115 -0.47 -24.02 -23.10
CA LEU A 115 0.08 -22.98 -23.98
C LEU A 115 1.44 -22.47 -23.46
N ALA A 116 1.57 -22.32 -22.15
CA ALA A 116 2.83 -21.96 -21.51
C ALA A 116 2.94 -22.53 -20.09
N LYS A 117 4.17 -22.75 -19.66
CA LYS A 117 4.54 -22.98 -18.26
C LYS A 117 5.68 -22.06 -17.94
N GLY A 118 5.82 -21.69 -16.68
CA GLY A 118 6.92 -20.88 -16.25
C GLY A 118 6.92 -20.63 -14.76
N GLN A 119 7.59 -19.55 -14.38
CA GLN A 119 7.75 -19.16 -12.99
C GLN A 119 7.36 -17.70 -12.82
N LEU A 120 7.08 -17.33 -11.58
CA LEU A 120 6.97 -15.96 -11.14
C LEU A 120 8.27 -15.28 -11.56
N LYS A 121 8.15 -14.09 -12.15
CA LYS A 121 9.29 -13.27 -12.50
C LYS A 121 9.89 -12.72 -11.21
N THR A 122 10.63 -13.57 -10.48
CA THR A 122 11.60 -13.13 -9.49
C THR A 122 12.68 -12.37 -10.24
N THR A 123 12.99 -11.17 -9.77
CA THR A 123 14.04 -10.29 -10.31
C THR A 123 15.40 -10.97 -10.20
N GLU A 124 15.70 -11.92 -11.08
CA GLU A 124 17.08 -12.31 -11.35
C GLU A 124 17.72 -11.20 -12.19
N ILE A 125 18.69 -10.53 -11.58
CA ILE A 125 19.49 -9.48 -12.17
C ILE A 125 20.31 -10.09 -13.32
N SER A 126 19.79 -9.99 -14.54
CA SER A 126 20.56 -10.05 -15.78
C SER A 126 20.67 -8.64 -16.32
N ASP A 127 21.90 -8.22 -16.64
CA ASP A 127 22.37 -6.86 -16.98
C ASP A 127 21.57 -6.11 -18.06
N GLN A 128 20.35 -5.69 -17.72
CA GLN A 128 19.68 -4.52 -18.26
C GLN A 128 19.58 -3.55 -17.07
N LYS A 129 20.22 -2.38 -17.19
CA LYS A 129 20.17 -1.33 -16.17
C LYS A 129 18.71 -1.17 -15.71
N PRO A 130 18.38 -1.44 -14.43
CA PRO A 130 17.01 -1.31 -13.95
C PRO A 130 16.47 0.07 -14.30
N PRO A 131 15.16 0.23 -14.59
CA PRO A 131 14.58 1.57 -14.60
C PRO A 131 14.98 2.20 -13.28
N VAL A 132 15.70 3.32 -13.35
CA VAL A 132 16.23 3.97 -12.15
C VAL A 132 15.00 4.41 -11.37
N GLN A 133 14.61 3.61 -10.38
CA GLN A 133 13.64 4.02 -9.38
C GLN A 133 14.26 5.24 -8.72
N SER A 134 13.71 6.42 -9.04
CA SER A 134 14.25 7.69 -8.57
C SER A 134 14.23 7.69 -7.05
N GLU A 135 15.42 7.84 -6.45
CA GLU A 135 15.57 8.02 -5.01
C GLU A 135 14.91 9.34 -4.59
N PHE A 136 14.32 9.37 -3.40
CA PHE A 136 13.76 10.61 -2.88
C PHE A 136 14.84 11.66 -2.69
N ASN A 137 14.61 12.88 -3.16
CA ASN A 137 15.57 13.95 -2.97
C ASN A 137 15.65 14.31 -1.49
N ILE A 138 16.82 14.04 -0.89
CA ILE A 138 17.08 14.25 0.54
C ILE A 138 16.85 15.70 0.99
N THR A 139 16.87 16.67 0.07
CA THR A 139 16.56 18.07 0.39
C THR A 139 15.11 18.28 0.78
N HIS A 140 14.21 17.32 0.54
CA HIS A 140 12.80 17.41 0.90
C HIS A 140 12.53 17.03 2.35
N TYR A 141 13.47 16.39 3.04
CA TYR A 141 13.34 16.13 4.47
C TYR A 141 13.33 17.44 5.29
N GLY A 142 12.57 17.44 6.38
CA GLY A 142 12.42 18.56 7.29
C GLY A 142 10.97 18.88 7.64
N ASN A 143 10.77 20.08 8.14
CA ASN A 143 9.47 20.58 8.62
C ASN A 143 8.88 21.55 7.59
N TYR A 144 7.58 21.46 7.35
CA TYR A 144 6.81 22.39 6.54
C TYR A 144 5.62 22.88 7.36
N VAL A 145 5.21 24.13 7.16
CA VAL A 145 4.13 24.76 7.92
C VAL A 145 3.19 25.50 6.98
N ASP A 146 1.92 25.60 7.36
CA ASP A 146 0.98 26.48 6.68
C ASP A 146 1.28 27.97 6.97
N ASP A 147 0.60 28.85 6.23
CA ASP A 147 0.77 30.29 6.38
C ASP A 147 0.37 30.81 7.78
N ALA A 148 -0.49 30.09 8.51
CA ALA A 148 -0.96 30.52 9.82
C ALA A 148 0.15 30.45 10.88
N TYR A 149 1.16 29.60 10.69
CA TYR A 149 2.30 29.47 11.59
C TYR A 149 3.06 30.78 11.84
N THR A 150 3.10 31.70 10.86
CA THR A 150 3.78 33.01 11.04
C THR A 150 3.14 33.88 12.11
N SER A 151 1.86 33.61 12.42
CA SER A 151 1.04 34.32 13.40
C SER A 151 0.69 33.46 14.63
N LYS A 152 1.45 32.38 14.86
CA LYS A 152 1.20 31.44 15.98
C LYS A 152 1.16 32.11 17.36
N ASP A 153 1.94 33.16 17.57
CA ASP A 153 2.02 33.86 18.86
C ASP A 153 0.77 34.72 19.14
N GLU A 154 -0.03 35.01 18.11
CA GLU A 154 -1.33 35.69 18.21
C GLU A 154 -2.46 34.74 18.63
N GLY A 155 -2.19 33.44 18.71
CA GLY A 155 -3.18 32.43 19.07
C GLY A 155 -3.80 31.69 17.90
N ASN A 156 -3.34 31.95 16.68
CA ASN A 156 -3.80 31.22 15.50
C ASN A 156 -3.46 29.73 15.60
N ASP A 157 -4.37 28.94 15.04
CA ASP A 157 -4.15 27.53 14.80
C ASP A 157 -3.30 27.36 13.56
N TRP A 158 -2.47 26.32 13.53
CA TRP A 158 -1.52 26.07 12.45
C TRP A 158 -1.30 24.57 12.32
N VAL A 159 -0.94 24.12 11.13
CA VAL A 159 -0.63 22.72 10.80
C VAL A 159 0.80 22.64 10.25
N ALA A 160 1.52 21.63 10.69
CA ALA A 160 2.88 21.30 10.25
C ALA A 160 2.96 19.88 9.70
N ILE A 161 3.81 19.71 8.69
CA ILE A 161 4.17 18.45 8.06
C ILE A 161 5.64 18.16 8.37
N ILE A 162 5.92 17.00 8.96
CA ILE A 162 7.25 16.57 9.34
C ILE A 162 7.59 15.37 8.46
N VAL A 163 8.64 15.50 7.66
CA VAL A 163 9.08 14.47 6.70
C VAL A 163 10.45 13.96 7.12
N LYS A 164 10.53 12.68 7.49
CA LYS A 164 11.76 12.01 7.95
C LYS A 164 12.11 10.81 7.06
N PRO A 165 13.41 10.53 6.83
CA PRO A 165 13.82 9.35 6.07
C PRO A 165 13.42 8.06 6.80
N ILE A 166 12.96 7.06 6.04
CA ILE A 166 12.97 5.65 6.46
C ILE A 166 14.09 4.95 5.69
N ASP A 167 13.99 4.98 4.36
CA ASP A 167 14.99 4.47 3.43
C ASP A 167 14.97 5.31 2.13
N LYS A 168 15.53 4.79 1.04
CA LYS A 168 15.60 5.50 -0.26
C LYS A 168 14.26 5.58 -1.00
N PHE A 169 13.32 4.72 -0.64
CA PHE A 169 12.03 4.49 -1.26
C PHE A 169 10.85 4.82 -0.36
N LYS A 170 11.09 5.12 0.92
CA LYS A 170 10.07 5.43 1.91
C LYS A 170 10.47 6.59 2.82
N ALA A 171 9.48 7.39 3.20
CA ALA A 171 9.61 8.45 4.21
C ALA A 171 8.49 8.36 5.24
N LYS A 172 8.81 8.65 6.50
CA LYS A 172 7.82 8.82 7.57
C LYS A 172 7.27 10.23 7.48
N ILE A 173 5.95 10.33 7.45
CA ILE A 173 5.22 11.60 7.46
C ILE A 173 4.45 11.69 8.76
N SER A 174 4.66 12.78 9.49
CA SER A 174 3.86 13.13 10.67
C SER A 174 3.24 14.51 10.46
N VAL A 175 1.93 14.62 10.65
CA VAL A 175 1.19 15.87 10.63
C VAL A 175 0.80 16.21 12.05
N ARG A 176 1.11 17.44 12.46
CA ARG A 176 0.78 17.96 13.80
C ARG A 176 0.26 19.38 13.66
N SER A 177 -0.81 19.69 14.38
CA SER A 177 -1.25 21.06 14.55
C SER A 177 -0.82 21.62 15.91
N ARG A 178 -1.15 22.88 16.15
CA ARG A 178 -1.15 23.45 17.50
C ARG A 178 -1.99 22.60 18.46
N GLY A 179 -1.50 22.40 19.69
CA GLY A 179 -2.16 21.58 20.72
C GLY A 179 -2.08 22.13 22.16
N ASP A 180 -1.46 23.29 22.40
CA ASP A 180 -1.32 23.90 23.74
C ASP A 180 -2.58 24.60 24.25
N LYS A 181 -3.37 25.23 23.37
CA LYS A 181 -4.55 26.04 23.74
C LYS A 181 -5.88 25.28 23.67
N LYS A 182 -5.98 24.37 22.72
CA LYS A 182 -7.18 23.57 22.43
C LYS A 182 -6.74 22.20 21.92
N ARG A 183 -7.71 21.28 21.76
CA ARG A 183 -7.45 20.01 21.06
C ARG A 183 -6.87 20.30 19.67
N ALA A 184 -5.84 19.53 19.31
CA ALA A 184 -5.24 19.57 17.99
C ALA A 184 -6.29 19.38 16.90
N THR A 185 -6.18 20.15 15.82
CA THR A 185 -7.07 20.12 14.66
C THR A 185 -6.59 19.18 13.56
N CYS A 186 -5.31 18.83 13.56
CA CYS A 186 -4.80 17.75 12.71
C CYS A 186 -3.66 16.98 13.39
N THR A 187 -3.86 15.67 13.56
CA THR A 187 -2.86 14.74 14.05
C THR A 187 -2.93 13.46 13.22
N TYR A 188 -1.87 13.16 12.48
CA TYR A 188 -1.84 12.04 11.55
C TYR A 188 -0.40 11.54 11.32
N ASP A 189 -0.20 10.24 11.14
CA ASP A 189 1.07 9.59 10.90
C ASP A 189 0.92 8.52 9.82
N THR A 190 1.86 8.49 8.86
CA THR A 190 1.85 7.52 7.76
C THR A 190 3.23 7.33 7.15
N ILE A 191 3.31 6.41 6.19
CA ILE A 191 4.49 6.13 5.37
C ILE A 191 4.19 6.55 3.93
N GLY A 192 4.99 7.49 3.43
CA GLY A 192 5.01 7.88 2.02
C GLY A 192 5.92 6.97 1.20
N ASN A 193 5.40 6.40 0.12
CA ASN A 193 6.18 5.65 -0.86
C ASN A 193 6.69 6.59 -1.96
N VAL A 194 7.97 6.51 -2.28
CA VAL A 194 8.62 7.36 -3.27
C VAL A 194 8.16 6.94 -4.66
N THR A 195 7.49 7.87 -5.35
CA THR A 195 7.09 7.71 -6.75
C THR A 195 8.13 8.32 -7.67
N ASP A 196 8.61 9.51 -7.29
CA ASP A 196 9.74 10.16 -7.93
C ASP A 196 10.56 10.97 -6.92
N GLU A 197 11.66 11.58 -7.37
CA GLU A 197 12.55 12.38 -6.51
C GLU A 197 11.85 13.49 -5.73
N ASN A 198 10.67 13.93 -6.18
CA ASN A 198 9.89 15.04 -5.64
C ASN A 198 8.49 14.63 -5.17
N THR A 199 8.12 13.35 -5.22
CA THR A 199 6.74 12.92 -4.92
C THR A 199 6.71 11.70 -4.00
N LEU A 200 6.00 11.85 -2.88
CA LEU A 200 5.58 10.74 -2.04
C LEU A 200 4.10 10.44 -2.28
N THR A 201 3.76 9.16 -2.41
CA THR A 201 2.40 8.66 -2.60
C THR A 201 2.00 7.78 -1.44
N ILE A 202 0.78 7.99 -0.94
CA ILE A 202 0.16 7.24 0.14
C ILE A 202 -1.18 6.73 -0.38
N TYR A 203 -1.46 5.46 -0.15
CA TYR A 203 -2.78 4.89 -0.37
C TYR A 203 -3.40 4.58 0.99
N GLU A 204 -4.51 5.22 1.31
CA GLU A 204 -5.17 5.04 2.59
C GLU A 204 -6.66 5.28 2.47
N ASN A 205 -7.45 4.36 3.05
CA ASN A 205 -8.92 4.43 3.10
C ASN A 205 -9.56 4.66 1.71
N GLY A 206 -8.98 4.03 0.67
CA GLY A 206 -9.43 4.15 -0.71
C GLY A 206 -8.99 5.42 -1.45
N ILE A 207 -8.22 6.30 -0.81
CA ILE A 207 -7.76 7.56 -1.39
C ILE A 207 -6.26 7.47 -1.68
N THR A 208 -5.85 7.97 -2.84
CA THR A 208 -4.43 8.17 -3.16
C THR A 208 -4.03 9.60 -2.87
N ILE A 209 -3.21 9.81 -1.84
CA ILE A 209 -2.70 11.11 -1.39
C ILE A 209 -1.31 11.34 -1.96
N LEU A 210 -1.08 12.53 -2.50
CA LEU A 210 0.19 12.96 -3.09
C LEU A 210 0.79 14.09 -2.25
N PHE A 211 2.07 13.94 -1.90
CA PHE A 211 2.90 15.00 -1.32
C PHE A 211 3.94 15.38 -2.39
N ILE A 212 3.71 16.50 -3.06
CA ILE A 212 4.50 16.96 -4.20
C ILE A 212 5.40 18.11 -3.75
N PHE A 213 6.71 17.89 -3.77
CA PHE A 213 7.72 18.81 -3.26
C PHE A 213 8.30 19.67 -4.39
N LYS A 214 8.28 20.99 -4.20
CA LYS A 214 8.84 21.93 -5.18
C LYS A 214 9.17 23.27 -4.52
N ASP A 215 10.31 23.87 -4.85
CA ASP A 215 10.67 25.24 -4.47
C ASP A 215 10.51 25.51 -2.94
N ASN A 216 11.02 24.62 -2.09
CA ASN A 216 10.84 24.66 -0.62
C ASN A 216 9.38 24.66 -0.16
N THR A 217 8.48 24.07 -0.94
CA THR A 217 7.08 23.84 -0.56
C THR A 217 6.72 22.38 -0.76
N VAL A 218 5.68 21.94 -0.06
CA VAL A 218 5.00 20.68 -0.34
C VAL A 218 3.52 20.96 -0.59
N LEU A 219 3.02 20.53 -1.74
CA LEU A 219 1.61 20.51 -2.08
C LEU A 219 1.04 19.15 -1.68
N ILE A 220 0.01 19.15 -0.84
CA ILE A 220 -0.74 17.95 -0.49
C ILE A 220 -2.08 17.97 -1.23
N THR A 221 -2.30 16.94 -2.03
CA THR A 221 -3.50 16.76 -2.87
C THR A 221 -3.80 15.26 -3.05
N THR A 222 -4.81 14.93 -3.84
CA THR A 222 -5.18 13.55 -4.17
C THR A 222 -5.09 13.27 -5.68
N THR A 223 -5.06 11.98 -6.03
CA THR A 223 -5.34 11.50 -7.38
C THR A 223 -6.45 10.44 -7.36
N PRO A 224 -7.60 10.67 -8.00
CA PRO A 224 -7.99 11.90 -8.70
C PRO A 224 -8.18 13.10 -7.76
N GLU A 225 -8.05 14.32 -8.30
CA GLU A 225 -8.22 15.56 -7.51
C GLU A 225 -9.64 15.71 -6.93
N SER A 226 -10.64 15.02 -7.49
CA SER A 226 -12.01 14.98 -6.96
C SER A 226 -12.09 14.48 -5.53
N ASP A 227 -11.11 13.71 -5.08
CA ASP A 227 -11.13 13.05 -3.77
C ASP A 227 -10.53 13.93 -2.66
N LYS A 228 -10.10 15.15 -3.01
CA LYS A 228 -9.41 16.09 -2.12
C LYS A 228 -10.22 16.46 -0.89
N ASP A 229 -11.55 16.50 -1.00
CA ASP A 229 -12.41 16.76 0.15
C ASP A 229 -12.32 15.63 1.19
N GLY A 230 -11.96 14.41 0.78
CA GLY A 230 -11.72 13.28 1.66
C GLY A 230 -10.56 13.47 2.64
N LEU A 231 -9.62 14.38 2.33
CA LEU A 231 -8.50 14.72 3.22
C LEU A 231 -8.94 15.41 4.52
N SER A 232 -10.18 15.90 4.59
CA SER A 232 -10.76 16.41 5.84
C SER A 232 -10.98 15.33 6.90
N TYR A 233 -11.08 14.06 6.50
CA TYR A 233 -11.25 12.91 7.40
C TYR A 233 -9.92 12.30 7.87
N ILE A 234 -8.80 12.66 7.26
CA ILE A 234 -7.46 12.21 7.66
C ILE A 234 -7.02 12.89 8.96
N CYS A 235 -7.37 14.17 9.12
CA CYS A 235 -7.08 14.94 10.32
C CYS A 235 -8.12 14.62 11.42
N SER A 236 -7.68 14.05 12.54
CA SER A 236 -8.53 13.69 13.70
C SER A 236 -9.20 14.87 14.45
N GLY A 237 -9.03 16.11 13.99
CA GLY A 237 -9.51 17.33 14.65
C GLY A 237 -10.18 18.36 13.73
N GLY A 238 -10.52 18.00 12.49
CA GLY A 238 -11.35 18.80 11.59
C GLY A 238 -10.65 19.85 10.73
N ALA A 239 -9.32 19.94 10.74
CA ALA A 239 -8.59 20.64 9.69
C ALA A 239 -8.62 19.84 8.38
N ASN A 240 -8.43 20.52 7.25
CA ASN A 240 -8.21 19.85 5.98
C ASN A 240 -6.70 19.77 5.72
N LEU A 241 -6.18 18.56 5.48
CA LEU A 241 -4.76 18.34 5.16
C LEU A 241 -4.36 18.90 3.78
N ALA A 242 -5.34 19.10 2.89
CA ALA A 242 -5.07 19.57 1.54
C ALA A 242 -4.59 21.03 1.54
N GLY A 243 -3.49 21.31 0.85
CA GLY A 243 -2.93 22.65 0.82
C GLY A 243 -1.46 22.69 0.43
N THR A 244 -0.90 23.90 0.40
CA THR A 244 0.54 24.11 0.21
C THR A 244 1.15 24.51 1.54
N TYR A 245 2.23 23.86 1.90
CA TYR A 245 2.99 24.12 3.12
C TYR A 245 4.40 24.59 2.75
N SER A 246 4.87 25.63 3.42
CA SER A 246 6.19 26.22 3.19
C SER A 246 7.21 25.59 4.12
N LYS A 247 8.40 25.28 3.60
CA LYS A 247 9.49 24.70 4.39
C LYS A 247 9.90 25.68 5.50
N LEU A 248 9.93 25.18 6.73
CA LEU A 248 10.38 25.92 7.88
C LEU A 248 11.90 25.75 8.03
N ASN A 249 12.61 26.88 8.12
CA ASN A 249 14.01 26.88 8.50
C ASN A 249 14.11 26.83 10.04
N GLY A 250 14.50 25.67 10.57
CA GLY A 250 14.67 25.44 12.01
C GLY A 250 13.62 24.51 12.60
N GLU A 251 13.53 24.53 13.93
CA GLU A 251 12.67 23.65 14.71
C GLU A 251 11.24 24.21 14.82
N LEU A 252 10.27 23.30 14.94
CA LEU A 252 8.89 23.62 15.30
C LEU A 252 8.82 24.11 16.76
N ASP A 253 7.79 24.90 17.07
CA ASP A 253 7.52 25.34 18.44
C ASP A 253 7.11 24.16 19.33
N ALA A 254 8.04 23.66 20.12
CA ALA A 254 7.87 22.50 20.99
C ALA A 254 6.89 22.74 22.17
N GLU A 255 6.58 23.99 22.48
CA GLU A 255 5.58 24.33 23.51
C GLU A 255 4.16 24.27 22.93
N GLN A 256 3.98 24.78 21.72
CA GLN A 256 2.68 24.91 21.07
C GLN A 256 2.22 23.66 20.31
N ILE A 257 3.15 22.83 19.82
CA ILE A 257 2.84 21.65 19.00
C ILE A 257 2.09 20.57 19.76
N ASP A 258 1.19 19.86 19.07
CA ASP A 258 0.61 18.62 19.56
C ASP A 258 1.69 17.57 19.91
N LYS A 259 1.53 16.96 21.08
CA LYS A 259 2.47 16.00 21.68
C LYS A 259 2.03 14.54 21.53
N THR A 260 0.97 14.29 20.77
CA THR A 260 0.56 12.94 20.39
C THR A 260 1.71 12.25 19.64
N GLY A 261 2.13 11.08 20.13
CA GLY A 261 3.29 10.40 19.58
C GLY A 261 2.97 9.64 18.29
N TYR A 262 1.74 9.16 18.14
CA TYR A 262 1.24 8.55 16.91
C TYR A 262 -0.28 8.69 16.78
N SER A 263 -0.78 8.94 15.57
CA SER A 263 -2.21 8.94 15.26
C SER A 263 -2.44 8.40 13.85
N LYS A 264 -3.26 7.36 13.68
CA LYS A 264 -3.67 6.86 12.37
C LYS A 264 -5.10 6.36 12.41
N SER A 265 -5.85 6.59 11.33
CA SER A 265 -7.15 5.97 11.11
C SER A 265 -7.08 5.11 9.85
N ILE A 266 -7.34 3.81 10.01
CA ILE A 266 -7.27 2.85 8.91
C ILE A 266 -8.57 2.05 8.83
N THR A 267 -9.02 1.79 7.61
CA THR A 267 -10.28 1.11 7.31
C THR A 267 -10.04 -0.18 6.54
N TYR A 268 -10.80 -1.21 6.88
CA TYR A 268 -10.91 -2.46 6.13
C TYR A 268 -12.38 -2.86 6.05
N ASN A 269 -12.93 -2.88 4.84
CA ASN A 269 -14.36 -3.07 4.59
C ASN A 269 -15.22 -2.13 5.47
N ASP A 270 -16.12 -2.70 6.27
CA ASP A 270 -17.03 -1.96 7.15
C ASP A 270 -16.40 -1.58 8.51
N PHE A 271 -15.16 -1.98 8.77
CA PHE A 271 -14.48 -1.75 10.03
C PHE A 271 -13.46 -0.62 9.91
N SER A 272 -13.42 0.25 10.91
CA SER A 272 -12.40 1.29 11.01
C SER A 272 -11.73 1.27 12.38
N PHE A 273 -10.43 1.58 12.41
CA PHE A 273 -9.65 1.61 13.63
C PHE A 273 -9.01 2.98 13.77
N LEU A 274 -9.20 3.61 14.93
CA LEU A 274 -8.45 4.79 15.34
C LEU A 274 -7.35 4.36 16.31
N ILE A 275 -6.09 4.57 15.92
CA ILE A 275 -4.91 4.23 16.69
C ILE A 275 -4.29 5.53 17.19
N GLU A 276 -4.28 5.73 18.51
CA GLU A 276 -3.69 6.91 19.15
C GLU A 276 -2.65 6.47 20.19
N GLU A 277 -1.44 7.00 20.11
CA GLU A 277 -0.38 6.81 21.10
C GLU A 277 -0.16 8.10 21.89
N GLN A 278 -0.28 8.00 23.21
CA GLN A 278 0.04 9.08 24.13
C GLN A 278 0.82 8.55 25.34
N ARG A 279 2.07 9.00 25.48
CA ARG A 279 2.93 8.76 26.66
C ARG A 279 3.15 7.27 26.98
N GLY A 280 3.45 6.48 25.96
CA GLY A 280 3.69 5.04 26.05
C GLY A 280 2.40 4.21 26.13
N LYS A 281 1.24 4.80 25.84
CA LYS A 281 -0.05 4.11 25.86
C LYS A 281 -0.70 4.22 24.50
N VAL A 282 -0.90 3.07 23.86
CA VAL A 282 -1.63 2.95 22.60
C VAL A 282 -3.08 2.60 22.90
N THR A 283 -3.99 3.34 22.30
CA THR A 283 -5.43 3.08 22.32
C THR A 283 -5.87 2.77 20.89
N VAL A 284 -6.49 1.62 20.70
CA VAL A 284 -7.09 1.19 19.44
C VAL A 284 -8.60 1.20 19.63
N THR A 285 -9.27 2.17 19.03
CA THR A 285 -10.74 2.29 19.08
C THR A 285 -11.33 1.67 17.82
N PRO A 286 -12.04 0.54 17.92
CA PRO A 286 -12.74 -0.03 16.77
C PRO A 286 -14.05 0.73 16.51
N ILE A 287 -14.46 0.74 15.24
CA ILE A 287 -15.73 1.30 14.77
C ILE A 287 -16.34 0.28 13.82
N GLY A 288 -17.65 0.02 13.97
CA GLY A 288 -18.38 -0.93 13.13
C GLY A 288 -18.61 -2.30 13.76
N LEU A 289 -18.31 -2.47 15.05
CA LEU A 289 -18.59 -3.72 15.76
C LEU A 289 -20.00 -3.73 16.34
N THR A 290 -20.68 -4.88 16.34
CA THR A 290 -22.10 -4.93 16.72
C THR A 290 -22.37 -5.20 18.20
N GLU A 291 -21.39 -5.67 18.99
CA GLU A 291 -21.60 -6.05 20.39
C GLU A 291 -20.65 -5.35 21.38
N ASP A 292 -19.33 -5.37 21.11
CA ASP A 292 -18.31 -4.77 21.97
C ASP A 292 -17.38 -3.84 21.16
N GLU A 293 -17.64 -2.54 21.26
CA GLU A 293 -16.84 -1.47 20.66
C GLU A 293 -15.80 -0.87 21.63
N ASN A 294 -15.53 -1.52 22.78
CA ASN A 294 -14.60 -0.97 23.75
C ASN A 294 -13.18 -0.85 23.16
N PRO A 295 -12.50 0.31 23.36
CA PRO A 295 -11.12 0.47 22.91
C PRO A 295 -10.18 -0.54 23.56
N GLN A 296 -9.28 -1.09 22.76
CA GLN A 296 -8.18 -1.92 23.24
C GLN A 296 -7.01 -1.04 23.62
N ILE A 297 -6.39 -1.33 24.76
CA ILE A 297 -5.35 -0.48 25.34
C ILE A 297 -4.12 -1.33 25.62
N VAL A 298 -2.97 -0.92 25.08
CA VAL A 298 -1.68 -1.55 25.34
C VAL A 298 -0.63 -0.52 25.73
N SER A 299 0.25 -0.89 26.65
CA SER A 299 1.39 -0.06 27.04
C SER A 299 2.61 -0.47 26.22
N ILE A 300 3.29 0.49 25.62
CA ILE A 300 4.50 0.27 24.82
C ILE A 300 5.67 1.09 25.38
N GLN A 301 6.88 0.56 25.26
CA GLN A 301 8.14 1.28 25.54
C GLN A 301 8.98 1.39 24.27
N ALA A 302 8.31 1.66 23.15
CA ALA A 302 8.86 1.58 21.81
C ALA A 302 8.26 2.69 20.92
N GLU A 303 8.92 3.01 19.82
CA GLU A 303 8.37 3.90 18.78
C GLU A 303 7.49 3.09 17.83
N ILE A 304 6.27 3.56 17.53
CA ILE A 304 5.46 2.99 16.45
C ILE A 304 6.08 3.34 15.08
N THR A 305 6.36 2.32 14.29
CA THR A 305 6.95 2.45 12.95
C THR A 305 5.90 2.40 11.86
N ASN A 306 4.91 1.51 11.97
CA ASN A 306 3.79 1.41 11.04
C ASN A 306 2.58 0.75 11.73
N VAL A 307 1.42 0.88 11.10
CA VAL A 307 0.21 0.12 11.40
C VAL A 307 -0.41 -0.35 10.09
N GLU A 308 -0.71 -1.64 10.01
CA GLU A 308 -1.30 -2.31 8.85
C GLU A 308 -2.57 -3.05 9.26
N VAL A 309 -3.50 -3.17 8.31
CA VAL A 309 -4.74 -3.93 8.47
C VAL A 309 -4.94 -4.80 7.23
N ASP A 310 -5.25 -6.08 7.44
CA ASP A 310 -5.54 -7.05 6.39
C ASP A 310 -6.28 -8.25 6.99
N ASP A 311 -6.87 -9.11 6.16
CA ASP A 311 -7.48 -10.38 6.58
C ASP A 311 -6.44 -11.51 6.49
N LEU A 312 -5.83 -11.86 7.62
CA LEU A 312 -4.69 -12.79 7.65
C LEU A 312 -5.12 -14.26 7.61
N ASN A 313 -6.37 -14.59 7.92
CA ASN A 313 -6.88 -15.96 7.90
C ASN A 313 -7.99 -16.19 6.86
N ASN A 314 -8.28 -15.21 6.01
CA ASN A 314 -9.31 -15.23 4.97
C ASN A 314 -10.71 -15.53 5.54
N ASP A 315 -11.01 -15.02 6.74
CA ASP A 315 -12.32 -15.19 7.39
C ASP A 315 -13.27 -14.00 7.17
N THR A 316 -12.86 -13.04 6.33
CA THR A 316 -13.51 -11.76 6.01
C THR A 316 -13.44 -10.69 7.10
N PHE A 317 -12.93 -11.02 8.29
CA PHE A 317 -12.72 -10.09 9.37
C PHE A 317 -11.25 -9.67 9.45
N PRO A 318 -10.96 -8.38 9.64
CA PRO A 318 -9.59 -7.91 9.60
C PRO A 318 -8.82 -8.19 10.89
N GLU A 319 -7.50 -8.36 10.70
CA GLU A 319 -6.49 -8.19 11.72
C GLU A 319 -5.77 -6.85 11.56
N LEU A 320 -5.59 -6.16 12.69
CA LEU A 320 -4.80 -4.93 12.80
C LEU A 320 -3.48 -5.25 13.49
N LEU A 321 -2.34 -4.94 12.86
CA LEU A 321 -1.02 -5.08 13.48
C LEU A 321 -0.33 -3.72 13.61
N ILE A 322 0.21 -3.47 14.80
CA ILE A 322 1.00 -2.28 15.15
C ILE A 322 2.46 -2.71 15.28
N TYR A 323 3.32 -2.18 14.42
CA TYR A 323 4.75 -2.44 14.44
C TYR A 323 5.47 -1.38 15.26
N THR A 324 6.37 -1.84 16.11
CA THR A 324 7.16 -0.97 16.98
C THR A 324 8.62 -1.33 16.91
N LYS A 325 9.50 -0.36 17.20
CA LYS A 325 10.93 -0.59 17.36
C LYS A 325 11.45 0.01 18.67
N SER A 326 12.40 -0.67 19.29
CA SER A 326 13.03 -0.22 20.52
C SER A 326 14.52 -0.54 20.57
N GLY A 327 15.24 0.17 21.45
CA GLY A 327 16.68 -0.04 21.66
C GLY A 327 17.58 0.41 20.52
N GLU A 328 18.89 0.28 20.71
CA GLU A 328 19.92 0.71 19.74
C GLU A 328 19.90 -0.12 18.45
N ASN A 329 19.51 -1.39 18.56
CA ASN A 329 19.45 -2.31 17.43
C ASN A 329 18.10 -2.29 16.70
N ASN A 330 17.19 -1.37 17.05
CA ASN A 330 15.83 -1.33 16.47
C ASN A 330 15.12 -2.69 16.54
N THR A 331 15.10 -3.32 17.72
CA THR A 331 14.38 -4.57 17.94
C THR A 331 12.89 -4.34 17.76
N GLY A 332 12.30 -5.14 16.87
CA GLY A 332 10.90 -5.08 16.51
C GLY A 332 9.98 -5.82 17.49
N GLU A 333 8.87 -5.20 17.85
CA GLU A 333 7.75 -5.88 18.53
C GLU A 333 6.44 -5.54 17.83
N ILE A 334 5.51 -6.50 17.81
CA ILE A 334 4.20 -6.35 17.19
C ILE A 334 3.12 -6.45 18.27
N PHE A 335 2.12 -5.59 18.16
CA PHE A 335 0.86 -5.70 18.91
C PHE A 335 -0.26 -5.93 17.91
N GLY A 336 -0.97 -7.06 18.04
CA GLY A 336 -2.01 -7.46 17.10
C GLY A 336 -3.39 -7.51 17.72
N PHE A 337 -4.40 -7.20 16.91
CA PHE A 337 -5.81 -7.28 17.27
C PHE A 337 -6.57 -7.94 16.12
N THR A 338 -7.57 -8.77 16.45
CA THR A 338 -8.44 -9.45 15.48
C THR A 338 -9.89 -9.07 15.77
N VAL A 339 -10.68 -8.88 14.71
CA VAL A 339 -12.13 -8.71 14.80
C VAL A 339 -12.79 -10.08 14.84
N ASN A 340 -13.59 -10.34 15.88
CA ASN A 340 -14.27 -11.61 16.06
C ASN A 340 -15.70 -11.51 15.55
N ASP A 341 -15.98 -12.16 14.40
CA ASP A 341 -17.31 -12.25 13.79
C ASP A 341 -18.02 -10.89 13.58
N GLY A 342 -17.25 -9.80 13.47
CA GLY A 342 -17.77 -8.42 13.39
C GLY A 342 -18.43 -7.91 14.67
N LYS A 343 -18.31 -8.64 15.79
CA LYS A 343 -19.01 -8.36 17.05
C LYS A 343 -18.14 -7.71 18.08
N SER A 344 -16.90 -8.16 18.20
CA SER A 344 -15.95 -7.71 19.22
C SER A 344 -14.53 -7.71 18.66
N MET A 345 -13.58 -7.16 19.42
CA MET A 345 -12.17 -7.18 19.09
C MET A 345 -11.36 -7.71 20.27
N SER A 346 -10.35 -8.53 19.99
CA SER A 346 -9.44 -9.07 20.99
C SER A 346 -7.99 -9.03 20.51
N GLY A 347 -7.04 -9.16 21.43
CA GLY A 347 -5.63 -9.26 21.08
C GLY A 347 -5.30 -10.54 20.31
N ILE A 348 -4.15 -10.53 19.64
CA ILE A 348 -3.50 -11.69 19.02
C ILE A 348 -2.24 -12.01 19.82
N ASN A 349 -2.00 -13.30 20.10
CA ASN A 349 -0.73 -13.73 20.68
C ASN A 349 0.35 -13.74 19.59
N ILE A 350 1.43 -12.99 19.78
CA ILE A 350 2.51 -12.87 18.80
C ILE A 350 3.82 -13.37 19.43
N PRO A 351 4.40 -14.46 18.90
CA PRO A 351 5.61 -15.04 19.49
C PRO A 351 6.81 -14.11 19.26
N LYS A 352 7.68 -14.01 20.27
CA LYS A 352 8.96 -13.30 20.10
C LYS A 352 9.92 -14.18 19.31
N VAL A 353 10.79 -13.57 18.50
CA VAL A 353 11.87 -14.29 17.79
C VAL A 353 12.70 -15.13 18.77
N SER A 354 12.96 -14.59 19.97
CA SER A 354 13.69 -15.28 21.04
C SER A 354 13.05 -16.58 21.55
N GLU A 355 11.75 -16.77 21.30
CA GLU A 355 10.99 -17.95 21.74
C GLU A 355 11.02 -19.08 20.68
N ASN A 356 11.44 -18.77 19.46
CA ASN A 356 11.59 -19.75 18.38
C ASN A 356 13.07 -20.10 18.18
N ALA A 357 13.44 -21.35 18.52
CA ALA A 357 14.84 -21.80 18.48
C ALA A 357 15.49 -21.72 17.09
N GLU A 358 14.72 -21.94 16.03
CA GLU A 358 15.19 -21.84 14.65
C GLU A 358 15.38 -20.37 14.25
N ALA A 359 14.40 -19.52 14.55
CA ALA A 359 14.43 -18.10 14.21
C ALA A 359 15.51 -17.32 14.95
N ASN A 360 15.73 -17.63 16.24
CA ASN A 360 16.59 -16.87 17.15
C ASN A 360 18.09 -16.95 16.82
N SER A 361 18.53 -17.96 16.06
CA SER A 361 19.96 -18.14 15.77
C SER A 361 20.51 -16.99 14.92
N GLY A 362 21.42 -16.19 15.48
CA GLY A 362 22.02 -15.03 14.78
C GLY A 362 21.13 -13.78 14.73
N TYR A 363 20.01 -13.77 15.46
CA TYR A 363 19.13 -12.61 15.58
C TYR A 363 19.77 -11.50 16.42
N ALA A 364 19.67 -10.25 15.97
CA ALA A 364 20.20 -9.09 16.70
C ALA A 364 19.34 -7.82 16.58
N GLY A 365 18.07 -7.92 16.13
CA GLY A 365 17.20 -6.77 15.87
C GLY A 365 17.18 -6.37 14.38
N HIS A 366 16.93 -5.08 14.11
CA HIS A 366 16.74 -4.52 12.77
C HIS A 366 15.59 -5.15 12.01
N ASP A 367 14.48 -5.35 12.73
CA ASP A 367 13.30 -6.00 12.21
C ASP A 367 12.54 -5.10 11.24
N GLU A 368 12.17 -5.69 10.11
CA GLU A 368 11.22 -5.14 9.14
C GLU A 368 9.99 -6.04 9.09
N PHE A 369 8.80 -5.43 9.11
CA PHE A 369 7.53 -6.14 9.07
C PHE A 369 6.68 -5.67 7.90
N ALA A 370 5.89 -6.58 7.33
CA ALA A 370 4.86 -6.27 6.35
C ALA A 370 3.81 -7.39 6.28
N MET A 371 2.54 -7.04 6.10
CA MET A 371 1.51 -7.95 5.64
C MET A 371 1.64 -8.16 4.13
N VAL A 372 1.66 -9.42 3.70
CA VAL A 372 1.77 -9.82 2.30
C VAL A 372 0.89 -11.04 2.06
N GLU A 373 -0.12 -10.89 1.20
CA GLU A 373 -0.99 -11.98 0.73
C GLU A 373 -1.62 -12.80 1.88
N GLY A 374 -2.19 -12.14 2.89
CA GLY A 374 -2.79 -12.81 4.05
C GLY A 374 -1.77 -13.47 4.99
N THR A 375 -0.52 -13.02 4.96
CA THR A 375 0.52 -13.49 5.89
C THR A 375 1.29 -12.31 6.46
N LEU A 376 1.86 -12.48 7.65
CA LEU A 376 2.82 -11.52 8.18
C LEU A 376 4.24 -11.97 7.82
N ILE A 377 5.02 -11.07 7.25
CA ILE A 377 6.44 -11.25 6.99
C ILE A 377 7.25 -10.44 8.00
N GLN A 378 8.22 -11.08 8.63
CA GLN A 378 9.29 -10.44 9.40
C GLN A 378 10.64 -10.71 8.74
N ARG A 379 11.47 -9.69 8.60
CA ARG A 379 12.83 -9.79 8.07
C ARG A 379 13.84 -9.14 9.01
N PHE A 380 15.01 -9.73 9.13
CA PHE A 380 16.13 -9.13 9.85
C PHE A 380 17.49 -9.67 9.38
N PRO A 381 18.55 -8.85 9.41
CA PRO A 381 19.91 -9.30 9.10
C PRO A 381 20.42 -10.32 10.14
N LEU A 382 21.22 -11.28 9.68
CA LEU A 382 21.85 -12.28 10.54
C LEU A 382 23.25 -11.88 10.95
N TYR A 383 23.59 -12.14 12.21
CA TYR A 383 24.88 -11.83 12.81
C TYR A 383 25.59 -13.08 13.31
N GLU A 384 26.92 -13.09 13.18
CA GLU A 384 27.80 -14.09 13.78
C GLU A 384 28.94 -13.36 14.49
N ASN A 385 29.17 -13.66 15.78
CA ASN A 385 30.16 -12.97 16.61
C ASN A 385 30.02 -11.43 16.61
N ASN A 386 28.77 -10.92 16.62
CA ASN A 386 28.41 -9.50 16.53
C ASN A 386 28.73 -8.80 15.20
N GLU A 387 29.10 -9.54 14.15
CA GLU A 387 29.34 -8.99 12.81
C GLU A 387 28.22 -9.41 11.85
N PRO A 388 27.76 -8.53 10.94
CA PRO A 388 26.74 -8.87 9.97
C PRO A 388 27.28 -9.90 8.99
N THR A 389 26.52 -10.98 8.79
CA THR A 389 26.89 -12.07 7.86
C THR A 389 26.66 -11.70 6.40
N GLY A 390 25.94 -10.60 6.14
CA GLY A 390 25.45 -10.22 4.81
C GLY A 390 24.20 -11.00 4.35
N LYS A 391 23.74 -11.97 5.16
CA LYS A 391 22.50 -12.69 4.94
C LYS A 391 21.35 -12.04 5.69
N THR A 392 20.14 -12.25 5.20
CA THR A 392 18.91 -11.85 5.88
C THR A 392 18.03 -13.07 6.11
N ARG A 393 17.43 -13.15 7.30
CA ARG A 393 16.40 -14.13 7.61
C ARG A 393 15.03 -13.53 7.35
N GLN A 394 14.15 -14.33 6.77
CA GLN A 394 12.73 -14.07 6.66
C GLN A 394 11.94 -15.12 7.43
N ILE A 395 10.98 -14.66 8.22
CA ILE A 395 9.97 -15.48 8.86
C ILE A 395 8.62 -15.11 8.24
N GLN A 396 7.88 -16.11 7.80
CA GLN A 396 6.48 -15.99 7.41
C GLN A 396 5.61 -16.54 8.53
N TYR A 397 4.66 -15.74 8.98
CA TYR A 397 3.68 -16.12 9.99
C TYR A 397 2.30 -16.25 9.37
N VAL A 398 1.55 -17.23 9.85
CA VAL A 398 0.12 -17.42 9.59
C VAL A 398 -0.67 -17.26 10.87
N LEU A 399 -1.93 -16.84 10.77
CA LEU A 399 -2.82 -16.70 11.90
C LEU A 399 -3.58 -18.01 12.13
N GLU A 400 -3.57 -18.50 13.37
CA GLU A 400 -4.26 -19.72 13.78
C GLU A 400 -5.08 -19.50 15.06
N ASP A 401 -6.09 -20.34 15.27
CA ASP A 401 -6.81 -20.40 16.53
C ASP A 401 -5.94 -21.03 17.62
N GLY A 402 -5.71 -20.28 18.71
CA GLY A 402 -5.11 -20.81 19.93
C GLY A 402 -6.16 -21.28 20.93
N GLU A 403 -5.71 -21.84 22.07
CA GLU A 403 -6.64 -22.33 23.12
C GLU A 403 -7.49 -21.20 23.74
N ALA A 404 -6.96 -19.98 23.81
CA ALA A 404 -7.61 -18.84 24.47
C ALA A 404 -7.83 -17.62 23.55
N MET A 405 -7.00 -17.47 22.51
CA MET A 405 -7.02 -16.34 21.58
C MET A 405 -6.33 -16.74 20.27
N LYS A 406 -6.62 -16.04 19.17
CA LYS A 406 -5.85 -16.21 17.92
C LYS A 406 -4.37 -15.94 18.17
N GLN A 407 -3.50 -16.62 17.44
CA GLN A 407 -2.06 -16.51 17.57
C GLN A 407 -1.37 -16.56 16.22
N LEU A 408 -0.27 -15.81 16.07
CA LEU A 408 0.61 -15.94 14.92
C LEU A 408 1.57 -17.10 15.14
N VAL A 409 1.70 -17.97 14.14
CA VAL A 409 2.61 -19.13 14.16
C VAL A 409 3.54 -19.04 12.96
N ALA A 410 4.83 -19.32 13.17
CA ALA A 410 5.80 -19.35 12.08
C ALA A 410 5.50 -20.54 11.15
N ASP A 411 5.16 -20.25 9.89
CA ASP A 411 4.94 -21.23 8.82
C ASP A 411 6.26 -21.58 8.11
N LYS A 412 7.07 -20.55 7.80
CA LYS A 412 8.34 -20.72 7.09
C LYS A 412 9.43 -19.80 7.63
N ILE A 413 10.64 -20.34 7.71
CA ILE A 413 11.85 -19.60 8.03
C ILE A 413 12.87 -19.87 6.93
N MET A 414 13.43 -18.81 6.34
CA MET A 414 14.37 -18.90 5.22
C MET A 414 15.47 -17.86 5.36
N ASP A 415 16.69 -18.23 4.96
CA ASP A 415 17.84 -17.33 4.87
C ASP A 415 18.19 -17.10 3.40
N TYR A 416 18.52 -15.87 3.03
CA TYR A 416 18.97 -15.50 1.69
C TYR A 416 20.26 -14.68 1.70
#